data_AF-A0AA88G919-F1
#
_entry.id   AF-A0AA88G919-F1
#
_cell.length_a   1.000
_cell.length_b   1.000
_cell.length_c   1.000
_cell.angle_alpha   90.00
_cell.angle_beta   90.00
_cell.angle_gamma   90.00
#
_symmetry.space_group_name_H-M   'P 1'
#
loop_
_entity.id
_entity.type
_entity.pdbx_description
1 polymer ?
#
loop_
_entity_poly.entity_id
_entity_poly.type
_entity_poly.pdbx_seq_one_letter_code
_entity_poly.pdbx_strand_id
1 'polypeptide(L)'
;MLRQVTRQLCEALNWIFTQHNILHRDIKPGNILVRDYDLSTETIQVALADFGLSKSIDLLTTHGSRPGTLLFMAPELIHSKHSNQEIAPFSVHSDMFALGVTLFQLMTCNTTLALAQFCMEGEDMKKFLKKKLIQVESLKDATTTSYSEEFIDIVARMLMLDPNERITLREVLT
;
A
#
# COMPACT_ATOMS: atom_id res chain seq x y z
N MET A 1 -2.14 -4.24 -16.84
CA MET A 1 -1.70 -5.10 -15.72
C MET A 1 -1.91 -4.51 -14.32
N LEU A 2 -1.19 -3.48 -13.85
CA LEU A 2 -1.26 -3.05 -12.43
C LEU A 2 -2.63 -2.62 -11.93
N ARG A 3 -3.47 -2.01 -12.78
CA ARG A 3 -4.89 -1.75 -12.45
C ARG A 3 -5.64 -3.02 -12.03
N GLN A 4 -5.42 -4.14 -12.72
CA GLN A 4 -6.06 -5.42 -12.39
C GLN A 4 -5.56 -5.97 -11.04
N VAL A 5 -4.26 -5.82 -10.76
CA VAL A 5 -3.65 -6.20 -9.49
C VAL A 5 -4.21 -5.35 -8.35
N THR A 6 -4.23 -4.02 -8.49
CA THR A 6 -4.78 -3.09 -7.50
C THR A 6 -6.23 -3.44 -7.16
N ARG A 7 -7.08 -3.66 -8.18
CA ARG A 7 -8.48 -4.01 -7.96
C ARG A 7 -8.62 -5.31 -7.16
N GLN A 8 -7.94 -6.38 -7.56
CA GLN A 8 -8.00 -7.67 -6.87
C GLN A 8 -7.51 -7.60 -5.42
N LEU A 9 -6.45 -6.82 -5.16
CA LEU A 9 -5.96 -6.62 -3.79
C LEU A 9 -6.94 -5.78 -2.96
N CYS A 10 -7.54 -4.73 -3.52
CA CYS A 10 -8.57 -3.97 -2.83
C CYS A 10 -9.81 -4.83 -2.55
N GLU A 11 -10.24 -5.68 -3.48
CA GLU A 11 -11.33 -6.65 -3.28
C GLU A 11 -11.00 -7.64 -2.14
N ALA A 12 -9.79 -8.20 -2.13
CA ALA A 12 -9.34 -9.12 -1.09
C ALA A 12 -9.28 -8.45 0.29
N LEU A 13 -8.70 -7.26 0.37
CA LEU A 13 -8.63 -6.49 1.62
C LEU A 13 -10.01 -6.08 2.12
N ASN A 14 -10.90 -5.65 1.22
CA ASN A 14 -12.27 -5.30 1.57
C ASN A 14 -13.04 -6.51 2.07
N TRP A 15 -12.82 -7.68 1.47
CA TRP A 15 -13.46 -8.92 1.91
C TRP A 15 -12.98 -9.34 3.30
N ILE A 16 -11.67 -9.43 3.58
CA ILE A 16 -11.18 -9.83 4.91
C ILE A 16 -11.58 -8.82 5.99
N PHE A 17 -11.60 -7.52 5.67
CA PHE A 17 -11.99 -6.47 6.59
C PHE A 17 -13.49 -6.54 6.90
N THR A 18 -14.35 -6.51 5.87
CA THR A 18 -15.80 -6.40 6.07
C THR A 18 -16.47 -7.71 6.48
N GLN A 19 -15.99 -8.85 5.98
CA GLN A 19 -16.63 -10.15 6.24
C GLN A 19 -16.05 -10.87 7.44
N HIS A 20 -14.78 -10.59 7.79
CA HIS A 20 -14.07 -11.32 8.84
C HIS A 20 -13.54 -10.44 9.97
N ASN A 21 -13.66 -9.12 9.87
CA ASN A 21 -13.08 -8.17 10.83
C ASN A 21 -11.56 -8.34 10.99
N ILE A 22 -10.86 -8.75 9.91
CA ILE A 22 -9.42 -9.06 9.91
C ILE A 22 -8.63 -7.94 9.22
N LEU A 23 -7.48 -7.59 9.82
CA LEU A 23 -6.42 -6.82 9.18
C LEU A 23 -5.28 -7.74 8.75
N HIS A 24 -4.67 -7.48 7.59
CA HIS A 24 -3.58 -8.29 7.05
C HIS A 24 -2.26 -8.03 7.77
N ARG A 25 -1.89 -6.74 7.93
CA ARG A 25 -0.74 -6.20 8.69
C ARG A 25 0.65 -6.46 8.13
N ASP A 26 0.78 -7.21 7.04
CA ASP A 26 2.06 -7.41 6.33
C ASP A 26 1.88 -7.44 4.81
N ILE A 27 1.21 -6.43 4.25
CA ILE A 27 1.04 -6.31 2.78
C ILE A 27 2.36 -5.84 2.16
N LYS A 28 2.87 -6.64 1.23
CA LYS A 28 4.11 -6.40 0.48
C LYS A 28 4.13 -7.24 -0.81
N PRO A 29 4.97 -6.94 -1.81
CA PRO A 29 5.08 -7.75 -3.03
C PRO A 29 5.30 -9.24 -2.77
N GLY A 30 6.09 -9.59 -1.77
CA GLY A 30 6.37 -11.00 -1.41
C GLY A 30 5.14 -11.79 -0.93
N ASN A 31 4.08 -11.10 -0.52
CA ASN A 31 2.82 -11.71 -0.05
C ASN A 31 1.71 -11.64 -1.11
N ILE A 32 2.05 -11.29 -2.35
CA ILE A 32 1.13 -11.26 -3.49
C ILE A 32 1.55 -12.35 -4.46
N LEU A 33 0.72 -13.40 -4.57
CA LEU A 33 1.00 -14.54 -5.44
C LEU A 33 0.29 -14.35 -6.78
N VAL A 34 1.00 -14.61 -7.87
CA VAL A 34 0.39 -14.71 -9.20
C VAL A 34 -0.20 -16.11 -9.35
N ARG A 35 -1.52 -16.18 -9.48
CA ARG A 35 -2.25 -17.44 -9.69
C ARG A 35 -2.20 -17.87 -11.15
N ASP A 36 -2.38 -16.90 -12.04
CA ASP A 36 -2.41 -17.11 -13.47
C ASP A 36 -2.05 -15.82 -14.22
N TYR A 37 -1.47 -15.96 -15.40
CA TYR A 37 -1.17 -14.85 -16.30
C TYR A 37 -1.34 -15.29 -17.76
N ASP A 38 -2.35 -14.75 -18.41
CA ASP A 38 -2.63 -14.97 -19.82
C ASP A 38 -2.01 -13.84 -20.65
N LEU A 39 -0.92 -14.18 -21.36
CA LEU A 39 -0.22 -13.27 -22.26
C LEU A 39 -1.08 -12.78 -23.43
N SER A 40 -2.05 -13.59 -23.88
CA SER A 40 -2.88 -13.25 -25.03
C SER A 40 -3.92 -12.18 -24.72
N THR A 41 -4.42 -12.17 -23.49
CA THR A 41 -5.42 -11.20 -23.01
C THR A 41 -4.83 -10.14 -22.08
N GLU A 42 -3.53 -10.24 -21.75
CA GLU A 42 -2.86 -9.45 -20.70
C GLU A 42 -3.62 -9.49 -19.37
N THR A 43 -4.27 -10.62 -19.08
CA THR A 43 -5.05 -10.83 -17.86
C THR A 43 -4.16 -11.45 -16.81
N ILE A 44 -4.14 -10.84 -15.62
CA ILE A 44 -3.41 -11.35 -14.46
C ILE A 44 -4.37 -11.65 -13.32
N GLN A 45 -4.22 -12.82 -12.70
CA GLN A 45 -4.92 -13.19 -11.48
C GLN A 45 -3.94 -13.25 -10.32
N VAL A 46 -4.25 -12.56 -9.23
CA VAL A 46 -3.42 -12.51 -8.03
C VAL A 46 -4.19 -12.95 -6.79
N ALA A 47 -3.47 -13.40 -5.78
CA ALA A 47 -4.01 -13.67 -4.45
C ALA A 47 -3.13 -13.02 -3.37
N LEU A 48 -3.78 -12.45 -2.36
CA LEU A 48 -3.12 -12.04 -1.13
C LEU A 48 -2.86 -13.29 -0.27
N ALA A 49 -1.63 -13.44 0.22
CA ALA A 49 -1.17 -14.58 0.97
C ALA A 49 -0.44 -14.17 2.26
N ASP A 50 -0.11 -15.16 3.08
CA ASP A 50 0.59 -15.02 4.36
C ASP A 50 -0.16 -14.20 5.43
N PHE A 51 -1.12 -14.87 6.06
CA PHE A 51 -1.90 -14.34 7.17
C PHE A 51 -1.24 -14.55 8.54
N GLY A 52 0.06 -14.88 8.59
CA GLY A 52 0.77 -15.19 9.84
C GLY A 52 0.80 -14.03 10.85
N LEU A 53 0.68 -12.79 10.36
CA LEU A 53 0.63 -11.58 11.18
C LEU A 53 -0.77 -10.95 11.28
N SER A 54 -1.73 -11.53 10.56
CA SER A 54 -3.10 -11.02 10.50
C SER A 54 -3.80 -11.18 11.84
N LYS A 55 -4.72 -10.25 12.15
CA LYS A 55 -5.43 -10.26 13.42
C LYS A 55 -6.83 -9.68 13.27
N SER A 56 -7.78 -10.24 14.03
CA SER A 56 -9.08 -9.61 14.22
C SER A 56 -8.91 -8.27 14.94
N ILE A 57 -9.67 -7.26 14.51
CA ILE A 57 -9.64 -5.92 15.09
C ILE A 57 -9.99 -5.95 16.57
N ASP A 58 -10.95 -6.79 16.96
CA ASP A 58 -11.40 -6.92 18.36
C ASP A 58 -10.31 -7.47 19.29
N LEU A 59 -9.27 -8.10 18.73
CA LEU A 59 -8.15 -8.67 19.45
C LEU A 59 -6.91 -7.77 19.41
N LEU A 60 -6.96 -6.61 18.75
CA LEU A 60 -5.84 -5.67 18.70
C LEU A 60 -5.65 -5.04 20.08
N THR A 61 -4.40 -5.08 20.55
CA THR A 61 -3.98 -4.43 21.79
C THR A 61 -3.12 -3.23 21.44
N THR A 62 -3.37 -2.07 22.06
CA THR A 62 -2.60 -0.82 21.86
C THR A 62 -1.12 -0.96 22.28
N HIS A 63 -0.83 -1.80 23.28
CA HIS A 63 0.52 -2.00 23.85
C HIS A 63 1.27 -3.25 23.34
N GLY A 64 0.88 -3.83 22.21
CA GLY A 64 1.48 -5.05 21.68
C GLY A 64 2.75 -4.84 20.85
N SER A 65 3.43 -5.95 20.51
CA SER A 65 4.45 -5.95 19.47
C SER A 65 3.87 -5.45 18.14
N ARG A 66 4.69 -4.73 17.35
CA ARG A 66 4.32 -4.29 16.00
C ARG A 66 5.02 -5.18 14.96
N PRO A 67 4.45 -6.36 14.66
CA PRO A 67 4.92 -7.18 13.56
C PRO A 67 4.66 -6.49 12.23
N GLY A 68 5.36 -6.94 11.21
CA GLY A 68 5.27 -6.43 9.85
C GLY A 68 6.61 -5.97 9.32
N THR A 69 6.67 -5.75 8.02
CA THR A 69 7.89 -5.32 7.34
C THR A 69 8.03 -3.80 7.39
N LEU A 70 9.05 -3.27 8.08
CA LEU A 70 9.21 -1.84 8.40
C LEU A 70 9.06 -0.89 7.20
N LEU A 71 9.54 -1.28 6.01
CA LEU A 71 9.44 -0.46 4.80
C LEU A 71 8.00 -0.20 4.33
N PHE A 72 7.06 -1.07 4.70
CA PHE A 72 5.65 -0.99 4.32
C PHE A 72 4.76 -0.45 5.45
N MET A 73 5.34 -0.26 6.64
CA MET A 73 4.61 0.14 7.83
C MET A 73 4.15 1.60 7.70
N ALA A 74 2.89 1.86 8.06
CA ALA A 74 2.30 3.18 7.98
C ALA A 74 2.93 4.16 8.99
N PRO A 75 3.01 5.48 8.70
CA PRO A 75 3.62 6.47 9.58
C PRO A 75 3.07 6.44 11.01
N GLU A 76 1.74 6.29 11.14
CA GLU A 76 1.04 6.25 12.41
C GLU A 76 1.39 5.04 13.29
N LEU A 77 2.04 4.01 12.71
CA LEU A 77 2.53 2.82 13.43
C LEU A 77 4.01 2.92 13.81
N ILE A 78 4.77 3.83 13.19
CA ILE A 78 6.21 4.00 13.41
C ILE A 78 6.48 5.08 14.46
N HIS A 79 5.72 6.17 14.45
CA HIS A 79 6.08 7.37 15.20
C HIS A 79 4.90 8.00 15.96
N SER A 80 5.13 8.38 17.23
CA SER A 80 4.29 9.29 18.01
C SER A 80 5.05 10.62 18.13
N LYS A 81 4.94 11.51 17.13
CA LYS A 81 5.94 12.58 16.94
C LYS A 81 5.66 13.82 17.79
N HIS A 82 4.48 13.95 18.41
CA HIS A 82 4.06 15.23 19.00
C HIS A 82 3.28 15.20 20.31
N SER A 83 3.26 14.09 21.05
CA SER A 83 2.53 14.06 22.31
C SER A 83 2.95 12.85 23.13
N ASN A 84 2.73 12.88 24.44
CA ASN A 84 2.68 11.68 25.28
C ASN A 84 1.50 10.75 24.87
N GLN A 85 1.11 10.72 23.58
CA GLN A 85 0.06 9.85 23.06
C GLN A 85 0.66 8.52 22.66
N GLU A 86 -0.12 7.49 22.97
CA GLU A 86 0.08 6.15 22.46
C GLU A 86 0.09 6.17 20.93
N ILE A 87 1.01 5.39 20.37
CA ILE A 87 1.07 5.17 18.93
C ILE A 87 -0.22 4.49 18.48
N ALA A 88 -0.72 4.87 17.30
CA ALA A 88 -2.02 4.42 16.82
C ALA A 88 -2.10 2.88 16.71
N PRO A 89 -3.29 2.29 16.92
CA PRO A 89 -3.51 0.89 16.64
C PRO A 89 -3.48 0.63 15.12
N PHE A 90 -3.25 -0.63 14.75
CA PHE A 90 -3.48 -1.07 13.38
C PHE A 90 -4.95 -0.84 12.98
N SER A 91 -5.16 -0.47 11.72
CA SER A 91 -6.48 -0.28 11.13
C SER A 91 -6.45 -0.67 9.65
N VAL A 92 -7.61 -0.70 9.01
CA VAL A 92 -7.69 -0.90 7.56
C VAL A 92 -6.91 0.18 6.79
N HIS A 93 -6.77 1.39 7.34
CA HIS A 93 -5.98 2.45 6.74
C HIS A 93 -4.48 2.10 6.72
N SER A 94 -3.97 1.40 7.75
CA SER A 94 -2.57 0.97 7.75
C SER A 94 -2.29 -0.10 6.68
N ASP A 95 -3.24 -0.99 6.42
CA ASP A 95 -3.19 -1.93 5.29
C ASP A 95 -3.24 -1.19 3.95
N MET A 96 -4.06 -0.14 3.84
CA MET A 96 -4.11 0.72 2.65
C MET A 96 -2.78 1.43 2.37
N PHE A 97 -2.09 1.90 3.41
CA PHE A 97 -0.76 2.49 3.25
C PHE A 97 0.24 1.47 2.73
N ALA A 98 0.27 0.27 3.32
CA ALA A 98 1.15 -0.81 2.90
C ALA A 98 0.88 -1.25 1.45
N LEU A 99 -0.38 -1.23 1.00
CA LEU A 99 -0.75 -1.42 -0.40
C LEU A 99 -0.21 -0.28 -1.28
N GLY A 100 -0.32 0.98 -0.85
CA GLY A 100 0.27 2.13 -1.54
C GLY A 100 1.79 2.00 -1.73
N VAL A 101 2.51 1.58 -0.68
CA VAL A 101 3.96 1.30 -0.76
C VAL A 101 4.23 0.17 -1.74
N THR A 102 3.44 -0.91 -1.67
CA THR A 102 3.56 -2.05 -2.59
C THR A 102 3.40 -1.62 -4.05
N LEU A 103 2.37 -0.83 -4.36
CA LEU A 103 2.15 -0.31 -5.71
C LEU A 103 3.27 0.62 -6.14
N PHE A 104 3.79 1.48 -5.26
CA PHE A 104 4.97 2.29 -5.55
C PHE A 104 6.18 1.43 -5.95
N GLN A 105 6.47 0.37 -5.19
CA GLN A 105 7.59 -0.53 -5.52
C GLN A 105 7.39 -1.19 -6.87
N LEU A 106 6.17 -1.64 -7.18
CA LEU A 106 5.85 -2.25 -8.48
C LEU A 106 5.95 -1.24 -9.64
N MET A 107 5.57 0.02 -9.40
CA MET A 107 5.60 1.08 -10.41
C MET A 107 7.03 1.55 -10.72
N THR A 108 7.89 1.63 -9.69
CA THR A 108 9.22 2.25 -9.78
C THR A 108 10.37 1.24 -9.75
N CYS A 109 10.10 -0.01 -9.41
CA CYS A 109 11.10 -1.03 -9.06
C CYS A 109 12.01 -0.64 -7.88
N ASN A 110 11.67 0.39 -7.10
CA ASN A 110 12.45 0.80 -5.93
C ASN A 110 12.00 0.04 -4.69
N THR A 111 12.82 -0.91 -4.22
CA THR A 111 12.49 -1.80 -3.11
C THR A 111 13.05 -1.35 -1.75
N THR A 112 13.84 -0.28 -1.71
CA THR A 112 14.60 0.13 -0.52
C THR A 112 14.06 1.38 0.16
N LEU A 113 13.13 2.09 -0.47
CA LEU A 113 12.66 3.38 -0.01
C LEU A 113 11.62 3.25 1.12
N ALA A 114 11.92 3.86 2.28
CA ALA A 114 10.98 3.95 3.40
C ALA A 114 10.04 5.15 3.21
N LEU A 115 8.94 4.96 2.47
CA LEU A 115 8.01 6.04 2.12
C LEU A 115 7.39 6.77 3.33
N ALA A 116 7.17 6.07 4.43
CA ALA A 116 6.61 6.66 5.64
C ALA A 116 7.44 7.85 6.16
N GLN A 117 8.76 7.83 5.98
CA GLN A 117 9.63 8.94 6.37
C GLN A 117 9.36 10.21 5.54
N PHE A 118 9.18 10.05 4.22
CA PHE A 118 8.89 11.17 3.32
C PHE A 118 7.50 11.76 3.62
N CYS A 119 6.50 10.92 3.90
CA CYS A 119 5.18 11.38 4.34
C CYS A 119 5.29 12.22 5.62
N MET A 120 6.09 11.78 6.59
CA MET A 120 6.31 12.52 7.85
C MET A 120 7.09 13.83 7.68
N GLU A 121 7.88 13.97 6.60
CA GLU A 121 8.59 15.21 6.26
C GLU A 121 7.71 16.21 5.50
N GLY A 122 6.45 15.86 5.23
CA GLY A 122 5.50 16.72 4.53
C GLY A 122 5.69 16.75 3.01
N GLU A 123 6.34 15.73 2.44
CA GLU A 123 6.48 15.61 1.00
C GLU A 123 5.12 15.44 0.30
N ASP A 124 4.92 16.17 -0.80
CA ASP A 124 3.78 15.95 -1.69
C ASP A 124 3.99 14.62 -2.42
N MET A 125 3.29 13.58 -1.97
CA MET A 125 3.43 12.23 -2.49
C MET A 125 3.10 12.13 -3.97
N LYS A 126 2.16 12.90 -4.50
CA LYS A 126 1.84 12.88 -5.93
C LYS A 126 3.00 13.45 -6.75
N LYS A 127 3.53 14.60 -6.35
CA LYS A 127 4.71 15.20 -6.99
C LYS A 127 5.94 14.30 -6.86
N PHE A 128 6.13 13.69 -5.70
CA PHE A 128 7.21 12.76 -5.43
C PHE A 128 7.15 11.52 -6.34
N LEU A 129 5.98 10.89 -6.44
CA LEU A 129 5.75 9.74 -7.31
C LEU A 129 6.06 10.07 -8.77
N LYS A 130 5.54 11.18 -9.30
CA LYS A 130 5.82 11.64 -10.67
C LYS A 130 7.31 11.82 -10.91
N LYS A 131 8.01 12.50 -9.98
CA LYS A 131 9.46 12.70 -10.07
C LYS A 131 10.20 11.37 -10.12
N LYS A 132 9.80 10.38 -9.31
CA LYS A 132 10.42 9.05 -9.29
C LYS A 132 10.14 8.26 -10.57
N LEU A 133 8.92 8.36 -11.12
CA LEU A 133 8.58 7.72 -12.39
C LEU A 133 9.40 8.27 -13.55
N ILE A 134 9.55 9.60 -13.65
CA ILE A 134 10.39 10.25 -14.67
C ILE A 134 11.85 9.77 -14.54
N GLN A 135 12.37 9.67 -13.31
CA GLN A 135 13.73 9.15 -13.07
C GLN A 135 13.86 7.71 -13.58
N VAL A 136 12.88 6.85 -13.33
CA VAL A 136 12.88 5.46 -13.80
C VAL A 136 12.79 5.38 -15.33
N GLU A 137 11.95 6.20 -15.97
CA GLU A 137 11.82 6.26 -17.43
C GLU A 137 13.13 6.69 -18.09
N SER A 138 13.80 7.70 -17.54
CA SER A 138 15.08 8.20 -18.07
C SER A 138 16.21 7.16 -18.05
N LEU A 139 16.10 6.13 -17.19
CA LEU A 139 17.10 5.08 -17.04
C LEU A 139 16.83 3.84 -17.90
N LYS A 140 15.62 3.66 -18.44
CA LYS A 140 15.19 2.38 -19.03
C LYS A 140 15.26 2.32 -20.56
N ASP A 141 15.65 3.38 -21.27
CA ASP A 141 15.74 3.44 -22.75
C ASP A 141 14.50 2.88 -23.48
N ALA A 142 13.35 2.87 -22.79
CA ALA A 142 12.13 2.20 -23.20
C ALA A 142 11.03 3.23 -23.40
N THR A 143 10.23 3.03 -24.45
CA THR A 143 8.98 3.74 -24.71
C THR A 143 7.99 3.50 -23.57
N THR A 144 8.05 4.38 -22.58
CA THR A 144 6.94 4.90 -21.77
C THR A 144 5.83 3.91 -21.44
N THR A 145 5.97 3.18 -20.33
CA THR A 145 4.78 2.81 -19.57
C THR A 145 4.44 3.98 -18.66
N SER A 146 3.83 5.02 -19.23
CA SER A 146 3.33 6.14 -18.45
C SER A 146 2.07 5.69 -17.73
N TYR A 147 2.08 5.70 -16.39
CA TYR A 147 0.88 5.47 -15.61
C TYR A 147 -0.08 6.66 -15.76
N SER A 148 -1.38 6.41 -15.79
CA SER A 148 -2.35 7.50 -15.88
C SER A 148 -2.26 8.41 -14.65
N GLU A 149 -2.54 9.70 -14.84
CA GLU A 149 -2.63 10.69 -13.76
C GLU A 149 -3.57 10.25 -12.64
N GLU A 150 -4.68 9.62 -13.01
CA GLU A 150 -5.65 9.04 -12.09
C GLU A 150 -5.04 7.92 -11.24
N PHE A 151 -4.28 7.00 -11.84
CA PHE A 151 -3.66 5.91 -11.09
C PHE A 151 -2.58 6.42 -10.14
N ILE A 152 -1.78 7.40 -10.58
CA ILE A 152 -0.79 8.07 -9.72
C ILE A 152 -1.48 8.77 -8.55
N ASP A 153 -2.62 9.43 -8.80
CA ASP A 153 -3.42 10.08 -7.75
C ASP A 153 -3.96 9.08 -6.72
N ILE A 154 -4.49 7.93 -7.17
CA ILE A 154 -4.95 6.85 -6.30
C ILE A 154 -3.81 6.38 -5.38
N VAL A 155 -2.62 6.09 -5.94
CA VAL A 155 -1.47 5.63 -5.15
C VAL A 155 -0.98 6.73 -4.21
N ALA A 156 -0.99 8.00 -4.62
CA ALA A 156 -0.65 9.12 -3.74
C ALA A 156 -1.63 9.22 -2.57
N ARG A 157 -2.93 9.08 -2.81
CA ARG A 157 -3.97 9.11 -1.76
C ARG A 157 -3.92 7.90 -0.83
N MET A 158 -3.36 6.76 -1.25
CA MET A 158 -3.04 5.63 -0.36
C MET A 158 -1.88 5.97 0.59
N LEU A 159 -0.99 6.89 0.21
CA LEU A 159 0.22 7.26 0.94
C LEU A 159 0.04 8.54 1.79
N MET A 160 -1.19 8.97 2.05
CA MET A 160 -1.48 10.11 2.93
C MET A 160 -0.98 9.87 4.35
N LEU A 161 -0.42 10.92 4.95
CA LEU A 161 0.10 10.91 6.32
C LEU A 161 -1.03 10.66 7.34
N ASP A 162 -2.13 11.42 7.25
CA ASP A 162 -3.29 11.20 8.10
C ASP A 162 -4.07 9.97 7.59
N PRO A 163 -4.24 8.91 8.41
CA PRO A 163 -5.03 7.75 8.03
C PRO A 163 -6.49 8.10 7.68
N ASN A 164 -7.07 9.15 8.27
CA ASN A 164 -8.46 9.53 8.01
C ASN A 164 -8.64 10.25 6.67
N GLU A 165 -7.58 10.86 6.13
CA GLU A 165 -7.57 11.47 4.79
C GLU A 165 -7.16 10.46 3.70
N ARG A 166 -6.68 9.28 4.10
CA ARG A 166 -6.24 8.22 3.20
C ARG A 166 -7.43 7.60 2.47
N ILE A 167 -7.28 7.41 1.15
CA ILE A 167 -8.32 6.80 0.31
C ILE A 167 -8.74 5.44 0.87
N THR A 168 -10.04 5.19 0.89
CA THR A 168 -10.63 3.94 1.39
C THR A 168 -10.68 2.86 0.30
N LEU A 169 -10.77 1.59 0.72
CA LEU A 169 -10.95 0.46 -0.21
C LEU A 169 -12.16 0.66 -1.13
N ARG A 170 -13.25 1.23 -0.60
CA ARG A 170 -14.48 1.46 -1.34
C ARG A 170 -14.29 2.52 -2.44
N GLU A 171 -13.61 3.62 -2.12
CA GLU A 171 -13.34 4.69 -3.10
C GLU A 171 -12.43 4.23 -4.24
N VAL A 172 -11.54 3.25 -4.01
CA VAL A 172 -10.70 2.68 -5.09
C VAL A 172 -11.50 1.76 -6.01
N LEU A 173 -12.58 1.15 -5.51
CA LEU A 173 -13.39 0.17 -6.24
C LEU A 173 -14.59 0.78 -6.98
N THR A 174 -14.91 2.05 -6.75
CA THR A 174 -15.95 2.83 -7.46
C THR A 174 -15.41 3.47 -8.71
#